data_AF-A0A6M3RQB2-F1
#
_entry.id   AF-A0A6M3RQB2-F1
#
_cell.length_a   1.000
_cell.length_b   1.000
_cell.length_c   1.000
_cell.angle_alpha   90.00
_cell.angle_beta   90.00
_cell.angle_gamma   90.00
#
_symmetry.space_group_name_H-M   'P 1'
#
loop_
_entity.id
_entity.type
_entity.pdbx_description
1 polymer ?
#
loop_
_entity_poly.entity_id
_entity_poly.type
_entity_poly.pdbx_seq_one_letter_code
_entity_poly.pdbx_strand_id
1 'polypeptide(L)'
;EYLIESGLDEASLVLASGEVRVGQDLRASVDDALAVRQLINGLHTRYNRDVVEQAAIAGALNADVLADLGRATAMAERVAKRLDMIAEETERGWTGRLSTSNDSSGGYVFERTVRGVKDVVQLDAGLINSADARQLDRYAPRLSEVYGEQPSLRRKEASELLSGPLALLNAVFASGRKGLTM
;
A
#
# COMPACT_ATOMS: atom_id res chain seq x y z
N GLU A 1 12.85 1.25 -18.03
CA GLU A 1 13.46 -0.01 -18.48
C GLU A 1 14.78 -0.34 -17.82
N TYR A 2 15.91 0.22 -18.24
CA TYR A 2 17.24 -0.20 -17.75
C TYR A 2 17.39 -0.28 -16.21
N LEU A 3 16.91 0.74 -15.48
CA LEU A 3 16.97 0.74 -14.00
C LEU A 3 16.16 -0.39 -13.36
N ILE A 4 15.09 -0.83 -14.01
CA ILE A 4 14.27 -1.94 -13.53
C ILE A 4 15.00 -3.24 -13.80
N GLU A 5 15.46 -3.46 -15.03
CA GLU A 5 16.22 -4.66 -15.39
C GLU A 5 17.44 -4.86 -14.49
N SER A 6 18.27 -3.82 -14.34
CA SER A 6 19.43 -3.85 -13.44
C SER A 6 19.04 -3.99 -11.96
N GLY A 7 17.89 -3.44 -11.56
CA GLY A 7 17.37 -3.56 -10.20
C GLY A 7 16.81 -4.93 -9.86
N LEU A 8 16.35 -5.68 -10.87
CA LEU A 8 15.82 -7.03 -10.76
C LEU A 8 16.89 -8.12 -10.87
N ASP A 9 18.10 -7.76 -11.26
CA ASP A 9 19.22 -8.69 -11.35
C ASP A 9 19.56 -9.31 -9.99
N GLU A 10 19.58 -10.65 -9.97
CA GLU A 10 19.75 -11.50 -8.78
C GLU A 10 18.76 -11.20 -7.64
N ALA A 11 17.59 -10.64 -7.96
CA ALA A 11 16.53 -10.34 -7.00
C ALA A 11 15.46 -11.44 -6.96
N SER A 12 14.87 -11.63 -5.79
CA SER A 12 13.69 -12.47 -5.57
C SER A 12 12.75 -11.81 -4.58
N LEU A 13 11.44 -11.93 -4.80
CA LEU A 13 10.42 -11.47 -3.88
C LEU A 13 9.83 -12.68 -3.16
N VAL A 14 10.06 -12.76 -1.85
CA VAL A 14 9.57 -13.84 -1.00
C VAL A 14 8.30 -13.36 -0.30
N LEU A 15 7.17 -13.99 -0.62
CA LEU A 15 5.86 -13.68 -0.05
C LEU A 15 5.72 -14.36 1.31
N ALA A 16 4.78 -13.89 2.14
CA ALA A 16 4.48 -14.50 3.43
C ALA A 16 3.96 -15.94 3.33
N SER A 17 3.42 -16.33 2.17
CA SER A 17 3.05 -17.71 1.85
C SER A 17 4.25 -18.66 1.72
N GLY A 18 5.46 -18.12 1.60
CA GLY A 18 6.68 -18.85 1.23
C GLY A 18 6.90 -18.96 -0.29
N GLU A 19 5.96 -18.47 -1.10
CA GLU A 19 6.16 -18.34 -2.55
C GLU A 19 7.32 -17.39 -2.84
N VAL A 20 8.16 -17.76 -3.82
CA VAL A 20 9.31 -16.96 -4.24
C VAL A 20 9.13 -16.58 -5.71
N ARG A 21 8.96 -15.29 -5.99
CA ARG A 21 8.86 -14.75 -7.35
C ARG A 21 10.22 -14.28 -7.84
N VAL A 22 10.57 -14.73 -9.04
CA VAL A 22 11.80 -14.37 -9.76
C VAL A 22 11.48 -14.10 -11.23
N GLY A 23 12.42 -13.51 -11.98
CA GLY A 23 12.28 -13.31 -13.41
C GLY A 23 10.97 -12.60 -13.78
N GLN A 24 10.14 -13.26 -14.61
CA GLN A 24 8.88 -12.70 -15.11
C GLN A 24 7.84 -12.47 -14.01
N ASP A 25 7.77 -13.33 -12.99
CA ASP A 25 6.76 -13.17 -11.91
C ASP A 25 7.11 -11.98 -10.99
N LEU A 26 8.41 -11.79 -10.76
CA LEU A 26 8.91 -10.60 -10.07
C LEU A 26 8.67 -9.34 -10.93
N ARG A 27 8.91 -9.44 -12.24
CA ARG A 27 8.66 -8.35 -13.17
C ARG A 27 7.19 -7.94 -13.20
N ALA A 28 6.27 -8.90 -13.25
CA ALA A 28 4.83 -8.64 -13.19
C ALA A 28 4.43 -7.88 -11.90
N SER A 29 5.04 -8.23 -10.76
CA SER A 29 4.83 -7.53 -9.50
C SER A 29 5.33 -6.08 -9.53
N VAL A 30 6.45 -5.82 -10.23
CA VAL A 30 6.97 -4.46 -10.47
C VAL A 30 6.07 -3.67 -11.43
N ASP A 31 5.54 -4.30 -12.48
CA ASP A 31 4.66 -3.63 -13.44
C ASP A 31 3.33 -3.22 -12.78
N ASP A 32 2.76 -4.08 -11.94
CA ASP A 32 1.60 -3.74 -11.11
C ASP A 32 1.93 -2.58 -10.16
N ALA A 33 3.11 -2.60 -9.53
CA ALA A 33 3.55 -1.51 -8.66
C ALA A 33 3.73 -0.18 -9.41
N LEU A 34 4.24 -0.19 -10.64
CA LEU A 34 4.36 1.00 -11.50
C LEU A 34 2.99 1.62 -11.78
N ALA A 35 2.01 0.79 -12.13
CA ALA A 35 0.64 1.24 -12.38
C ALA A 35 0.00 1.82 -11.12
N VAL A 36 0.14 1.16 -9.97
CA VAL A 36 -0.34 1.66 -8.67
C VAL A 36 0.31 2.99 -8.31
N ARG A 37 1.63 3.13 -8.47
CA ARG A 37 2.33 4.39 -8.21
C ARG A 37 1.79 5.52 -9.10
N GLN A 38 1.54 5.26 -10.38
CA GLN A 38 0.98 6.26 -11.29
C GLN A 38 -0.40 6.74 -10.81
N LEU A 39 -1.27 5.81 -10.42
CA LEU A 39 -2.61 6.12 -9.90
C LEU A 39 -2.53 6.92 -8.60
N ILE A 40 -1.72 6.48 -7.63
CA ILE A 40 -1.54 7.19 -6.35
C ILE A 40 -0.95 8.59 -6.57
N ASN A 41 -0.02 8.77 -7.51
CA ASN A 41 0.54 10.07 -7.83
C ASN A 41 -0.43 11.01 -8.53
N GLY A 42 -1.44 10.48 -9.22
CA GLY A 42 -2.52 11.25 -9.85
C GLY A 42 -3.55 11.79 -8.86
N LEU A 43 -3.60 11.25 -7.64
CA LEU A 43 -4.53 11.71 -6.61
C LEU A 43 -4.22 13.12 -6.14
N HIS A 44 -5.27 13.86 -5.76
CA HIS A 44 -5.12 15.19 -5.18
C HIS A 44 -4.18 15.15 -3.97
N THR A 45 -3.27 16.12 -3.87
CA THR A 45 -2.18 16.17 -2.87
C THR A 45 -2.65 16.18 -1.41
N ARG A 46 -3.95 16.40 -1.17
CA ARG A 46 -4.58 16.34 0.16
C ARG A 46 -4.64 14.94 0.75
N TYR A 47 -4.60 13.90 -0.09
CA TYR A 47 -4.68 12.52 0.37
C TYR A 47 -3.29 12.02 0.77
N ASN A 48 -3.21 11.39 1.94
CA ASN A 48 -2.00 10.72 2.39
C ASN A 48 -1.78 9.46 1.52
N ARG A 49 -0.68 9.44 0.78
CA ARG A 49 -0.36 8.40 -0.20
C ARG A 49 -0.13 7.03 0.45
N ASP A 50 0.49 7.01 1.62
CA ASP A 50 0.78 5.77 2.34
C ASP A 50 -0.53 5.13 2.84
N VAL A 51 -1.45 5.94 3.38
CA VAL A 51 -2.76 5.45 3.81
C VAL A 51 -3.61 4.98 2.63
N VAL A 52 -3.54 5.69 1.49
CA VAL A 52 -4.20 5.23 0.25
C VAL A 52 -3.62 3.91 -0.24
N GLU A 53 -2.30 3.75 -0.23
CA GLU A 53 -1.64 2.50 -0.64
C GLU A 53 -2.12 1.33 0.24
N GLN A 54 -2.13 1.50 1.56
CA GLN A 54 -2.58 0.46 2.48
C GLN A 54 -4.08 0.16 2.34
N ALA A 55 -4.90 1.18 2.07
CA ALA A 55 -6.30 1.02 1.73
C ALA A 55 -6.50 0.24 0.42
N ALA A 56 -5.69 0.50 -0.61
CA ALA A 56 -5.73 -0.24 -1.87
C ALA A 56 -5.36 -1.72 -1.68
N ILE A 57 -4.31 -2.02 -0.89
CA ILE A 57 -3.93 -3.41 -0.57
C ILE A 57 -5.04 -4.12 0.21
N ALA A 58 -5.74 -3.43 1.11
CA ALA A 58 -6.84 -4.01 1.86
C ALA A 58 -8.12 -4.22 1.04
N GLY A 59 -8.27 -3.53 -0.11
CA GLY A 59 -9.52 -3.47 -0.88
C GLY A 59 -10.53 -2.45 -0.36
N ALA A 60 -10.08 -1.43 0.38
CA ALA A 60 -10.94 -0.42 0.97
C ALA A 60 -11.40 0.67 -0.01
N LEU A 61 -10.78 0.75 -1.19
CA LEU A 61 -11.14 1.72 -2.24
C LEU A 61 -12.36 1.28 -3.09
N ASN A 62 -13.08 0.26 -2.63
CA ASN A 62 -14.28 -0.26 -3.24
C ASN A 62 -15.54 0.41 -2.66
N ALA A 63 -16.34 1.06 -3.51
CA ALA A 63 -17.56 1.76 -3.09
C ALA A 63 -18.66 0.81 -2.56
N ASP A 64 -18.73 -0.44 -3.07
CA ASP A 64 -19.71 -1.43 -2.60
C ASP A 64 -19.36 -1.93 -1.19
N VAL A 65 -18.07 -1.98 -0.84
CA VAL A 65 -17.63 -2.25 0.53
C VAL A 65 -18.06 -1.11 1.46
N LEU A 66 -17.89 0.15 1.01
CA LEU A 66 -18.27 1.32 1.80
C LEU A 66 -19.79 1.43 2.02
N ALA A 67 -20.59 0.99 1.05
CA ALA A 67 -22.05 1.06 1.10
C ALA A 67 -22.69 0.12 2.14
N ASP A 68 -21.97 -0.94 2.56
CA ASP A 68 -22.40 -1.87 3.60
C ASP A 68 -21.74 -1.51 4.94
N LEU A 69 -22.54 -1.07 5.91
CA LEU A 69 -22.04 -0.61 7.21
C LEU A 69 -21.16 -1.63 7.94
N GLY A 70 -21.53 -2.91 7.89
CA GLY A 70 -20.78 -3.97 8.57
C GLY A 70 -19.45 -4.23 7.88
N ARG A 71 -19.46 -4.33 6.53
CA ARG A 71 -18.24 -4.53 5.73
C ARG A 71 -17.32 -3.32 5.81
N ALA A 72 -17.85 -2.11 5.76
CA ALA A 72 -17.09 -0.88 5.85
C ALA A 72 -16.41 -0.74 7.23
N THR A 73 -17.12 -1.06 8.32
CA THR A 73 -16.53 -1.04 9.67
C THR A 73 -15.37 -2.03 9.81
N ALA A 74 -15.58 -3.28 9.38
CA ALA A 74 -14.52 -4.29 9.37
C ALA A 74 -13.34 -3.90 8.46
N MET A 75 -13.61 -3.23 7.34
CA MET A 75 -12.58 -2.75 6.43
C MET A 75 -11.74 -1.63 7.05
N ALA A 76 -12.37 -0.69 7.78
CA ALA A 76 -11.64 0.35 8.50
C ALA A 76 -10.67 -0.25 9.53
N GLU A 77 -11.11 -1.25 10.29
CA GLU A 77 -10.25 -1.98 11.22
C GLU A 77 -9.11 -2.73 10.50
N ARG A 78 -9.40 -3.35 9.35
CA ARG A 78 -8.39 -4.05 8.54
C ARG A 78 -7.30 -3.10 8.07
N VAL A 79 -7.66 -1.92 7.55
CA VAL A 79 -6.69 -0.92 7.10
C VAL A 79 -5.88 -0.38 8.29
N ALA A 80 -6.51 -0.12 9.44
CA ALA A 80 -5.80 0.30 10.64
C ALA A 80 -4.73 -0.72 11.09
N LYS A 81 -5.06 -2.02 11.09
CA LYS A 81 -4.09 -3.10 11.38
C LYS A 81 -2.91 -3.11 10.41
N ARG A 82 -3.14 -2.80 9.13
CA ARG A 82 -2.06 -2.68 8.15
C ARG A 82 -1.17 -1.48 8.41
N LEU A 83 -1.75 -0.34 8.79
CA LEU A 83 -0.99 0.84 9.18
C LEU A 83 -0.11 0.56 10.41
N ASP A 84 -0.61 -0.20 11.38
CA ASP A 84 0.19 -0.66 12.54
C ASP A 84 1.30 -1.65 12.15
N MET A 85 1.06 -2.53 11.19
CA MET A 85 2.04 -3.50 10.69
C MET A 85 3.29 -2.79 10.15
N ILE A 86 3.10 -1.66 9.46
CA ILE A 86 4.20 -0.90 8.81
C ILE A 86 4.73 0.25 9.67
N ALA A 87 4.11 0.53 10.82
CA ALA A 87 4.55 1.58 11.74
C ALA A 87 5.66 1.08 12.68
N GLU A 88 6.53 1.99 13.10
CA GLU A 88 7.46 1.74 14.20
C GLU A 88 6.70 1.37 15.48
N GLU A 89 7.29 0.55 16.35
CA GLU A 89 6.64 0.09 17.58
C GLU A 89 6.09 1.23 18.43
N THR A 90 6.82 2.35 18.52
CA THR A 90 6.42 3.53 19.30
C THR A 90 5.38 4.43 18.60
N GLU A 91 5.05 4.14 17.34
CA GLU A 91 4.12 4.90 16.50
C GLU A 91 2.87 4.10 16.07
N ARG A 92 2.72 2.88 16.59
CA ARG A 92 1.51 2.06 16.47
C ARG A 92 0.34 2.62 17.27
N GLY A 93 -0.82 2.00 17.11
CA GLY A 93 -2.07 2.39 17.75
C GLY A 93 -3.04 3.05 16.77
N TRP A 94 -2.94 2.72 15.49
CA TRP A 94 -3.92 3.14 14.50
C TRP A 94 -5.29 2.52 14.81
N THR A 95 -6.31 3.36 14.76
CA THR A 95 -7.71 2.96 14.79
C THR A 95 -8.39 3.43 13.52
N GLY A 96 -9.35 2.64 13.04
CA GLY A 96 -10.11 2.94 11.83
C GLY A 96 -11.60 2.96 12.16
N ARG A 97 -12.29 3.99 11.67
CA ARG A 97 -13.74 4.14 11.82
C ARG A 97 -14.34 4.74 10.56
N LEU A 98 -15.67 4.69 10.46
CA LEU A 98 -16.37 5.45 9.43
C LEU A 98 -16.46 6.92 9.82
N SER A 99 -16.45 7.77 8.79
CA SER A 99 -16.75 9.19 8.92
C SER A 99 -18.17 9.36 9.47
N THR A 100 -18.30 10.18 10.51
CA THR A 100 -19.58 10.56 11.12
C THR A 100 -20.16 11.80 10.44
N SER A 101 -21.36 12.22 10.84
CA SER A 101 -21.98 13.47 10.39
C SER A 101 -21.13 14.70 10.68
N ASN A 102 -20.27 14.65 11.70
CA ASN A 102 -19.38 15.74 12.07
C ASN A 102 -18.13 15.82 11.18
N ASP A 103 -17.80 14.74 10.47
CA ASP A 103 -16.66 14.64 9.57
C ASP A 103 -17.05 15.04 8.11
N SER A 104 -18.34 15.31 7.86
CA SER A 104 -18.94 15.94 6.66
C SER A 104 -18.73 15.30 5.27
N SER A 105 -17.90 14.27 5.12
CA SER A 105 -17.46 13.79 3.79
C SER A 105 -17.55 12.27 3.55
N GLY A 106 -18.06 11.50 4.52
CA GLY A 106 -18.21 10.05 4.40
C GLY A 106 -16.85 9.32 4.31
N GLY A 107 -16.87 8.03 4.03
CA GLY A 107 -15.63 7.23 3.90
C GLY A 107 -15.02 6.80 5.23
N TYR A 108 -13.70 6.69 5.26
CA TYR A 108 -12.93 6.17 6.40
C TYR A 108 -12.13 7.27 7.08
N VAL A 109 -12.02 7.19 8.40
CA VAL A 109 -11.13 8.01 9.22
C VAL A 109 -10.19 7.08 9.98
N PHE A 110 -8.90 7.35 9.85
CA PHE A 110 -7.83 6.65 10.55
C PHE A 110 -7.16 7.61 11.51
N GLU A 111 -6.94 7.18 12.76
CA GLU A 111 -6.29 8.03 13.75
C GLU A 111 -5.39 7.24 14.69
N ARG A 112 -4.34 7.91 15.18
CA ARG A 112 -3.44 7.44 16.25
C ARG A 112 -2.97 8.60 17.10
N THR A 113 -2.36 8.33 18.24
CA THR A 113 -1.67 9.35 19.06
C THR A 113 -0.24 8.95 19.28
N VAL A 114 0.70 9.76 18.78
CA VAL A 114 2.15 9.53 18.94
C VAL A 114 2.74 10.66 19.76
N ARG A 115 3.34 10.33 20.91
CA ARG A 115 3.96 11.31 21.83
C ARG A 115 3.02 12.49 22.19
N GLY A 116 1.74 12.20 22.38
CA GLY A 116 0.70 13.18 22.71
C GLY A 116 0.14 13.97 21.53
N VAL A 117 0.60 13.72 20.30
CA VAL A 117 0.09 14.36 19.09
C VAL A 117 -0.88 13.43 18.38
N LYS A 118 -2.12 13.88 18.17
CA LYS A 118 -3.14 13.14 17.43
C LYS A 118 -2.90 13.31 15.92
N ASP A 119 -2.68 12.19 15.24
CA ASP A 119 -2.58 12.09 13.78
C ASP A 119 -3.94 11.57 13.27
N VAL A 120 -4.50 12.24 12.26
CA VAL A 120 -5.80 11.93 11.68
C VAL A 120 -5.70 12.01 10.16
N VAL A 121 -6.08 10.91 9.50
CA VAL A 121 -6.11 10.81 8.05
C VAL A 121 -7.49 10.37 7.60
N GLN A 122 -8.05 11.07 6.62
CA GLN A 122 -9.37 10.75 6.06
C GLN A 122 -9.27 10.32 4.60
N LEU A 123 -9.95 9.21 4.28
CA LEU A 123 -10.23 8.79 2.92
C LEU A 123 -11.74 9.00 2.68
N ASP A 124 -12.09 10.15 2.11
CA ASP A 124 -13.48 10.56 1.93
C ASP A 124 -14.22 9.77 0.84
N ALA A 125 -15.55 9.89 0.81
CA ALA A 125 -16.36 9.25 -0.23
C ALA A 125 -16.02 9.78 -1.63
N GLY A 126 -15.51 11.01 -1.75
CA GLY A 126 -15.07 11.59 -3.02
C GLY A 126 -13.88 10.83 -3.61
N LEU A 127 -12.89 10.48 -2.79
CA LEU A 127 -11.78 9.61 -3.18
C LEU A 127 -12.29 8.25 -3.60
N ILE A 128 -13.09 7.60 -2.75
CA ILE A 128 -13.52 6.20 -2.96
C ILE A 128 -14.36 6.06 -4.24
N ASN A 129 -15.15 7.07 -4.60
CA ASN A 129 -15.95 7.09 -5.83
C ASN A 129 -15.17 7.58 -7.08
N SER A 130 -13.93 8.03 -6.91
CA SER A 130 -13.11 8.55 -8.02
C SER A 130 -12.81 7.46 -9.06
N ALA A 131 -12.44 7.91 -10.27
CA ALA A 131 -12.01 6.98 -11.32
C ALA A 131 -10.72 6.25 -10.91
N ASP A 132 -9.75 6.96 -10.33
CA ASP A 132 -8.45 6.42 -9.91
C ASP A 132 -8.60 5.39 -8.78
N ALA A 133 -9.46 5.64 -7.79
CA ALA A 133 -9.75 4.66 -6.75
C ALA A 133 -10.36 3.37 -7.31
N ARG A 134 -11.29 3.48 -8.27
CA ARG A 134 -11.83 2.32 -9.01
C ARG A 134 -10.77 1.61 -9.84
N GLN A 135 -9.74 2.30 -10.32
CA GLN A 135 -8.61 1.64 -10.98
C GLN A 135 -7.72 0.92 -9.98
N LEU A 136 -7.39 1.55 -8.86
CA LEU A 136 -6.62 0.96 -7.77
C LEU A 136 -7.29 -0.30 -7.22
N ASP A 137 -8.62 -0.28 -7.06
CA ASP A 137 -9.39 -1.43 -6.59
C ASP A 137 -9.26 -2.67 -7.50
N ARG A 138 -9.07 -2.48 -8.82
CA ARG A 138 -8.82 -3.61 -9.73
C ARG A 138 -7.47 -4.31 -9.48
N TYR A 139 -6.55 -3.67 -8.78
CA TYR A 139 -5.30 -4.28 -8.34
C TYR A 139 -5.43 -4.94 -6.96
N ALA A 140 -6.48 -4.65 -6.19
CA ALA A 140 -6.60 -5.10 -4.79
C ALA A 140 -6.41 -6.62 -4.59
N PRO A 141 -6.94 -7.54 -5.44
CA PRO A 141 -6.67 -8.97 -5.28
C PRO A 141 -5.18 -9.31 -5.38
N ARG A 142 -4.50 -8.79 -6.42
CA ARG A 142 -3.07 -9.01 -6.67
C ARG A 142 -2.20 -8.33 -5.60
N LEU A 143 -2.60 -7.15 -5.14
CA LEU A 143 -1.93 -6.46 -4.05
C LEU A 143 -2.10 -7.19 -2.72
N SER A 144 -3.29 -7.67 -2.40
CA SER A 144 -3.55 -8.41 -1.17
C SER A 144 -2.82 -9.75 -1.15
N GLU A 145 -2.63 -10.40 -2.30
CA GLU A 145 -1.86 -11.63 -2.42
C GLU A 145 -0.38 -11.41 -2.08
N VAL A 146 0.21 -10.32 -2.59
CA VAL A 146 1.65 -10.04 -2.41
C VAL A 146 1.96 -9.32 -1.11
N TYR A 147 1.14 -8.33 -0.74
CA TYR A 147 1.39 -7.39 0.35
C TYR A 147 0.39 -7.49 1.50
N GLY A 148 -0.52 -8.48 1.47
CA GLY A 148 -1.47 -8.75 2.57
C GLY A 148 -0.75 -8.89 3.91
N GLU A 149 0.40 -9.55 3.88
CA GLU A 149 1.46 -9.53 4.89
C GLU A 149 2.73 -9.02 4.22
N GLN A 150 3.67 -8.44 4.97
CA GLN A 150 4.87 -7.83 4.38
C GLN A 150 5.76 -8.88 3.67
N PRO A 151 5.93 -8.83 2.34
CA PRO A 151 6.88 -9.68 1.66
C PRO A 151 8.30 -9.15 1.88
N SER A 152 9.30 -9.97 1.57
CA SER A 152 10.70 -9.54 1.58
C SER A 152 11.30 -9.54 0.18
N LEU A 153 11.95 -8.43 -0.19
CA LEU A 153 12.81 -8.40 -1.36
C LEU A 153 14.20 -8.88 -0.95
N ARG A 154 14.67 -9.97 -1.55
CA ARG A 154 16.02 -10.50 -1.36
C ARG A 154 16.87 -10.25 -2.58
N ARG A 155 18.11 -9.84 -2.36
CA ARG A 155 19.13 -9.69 -3.40
C ARG A 155 20.49 -10.03 -2.80
N LYS A 156 21.14 -11.08 -3.31
CA LYS A 156 22.37 -11.64 -2.71
C LYS A 156 22.17 -11.91 -1.21
N GLU A 157 22.97 -11.27 -0.36
CA GLU A 157 22.92 -11.40 1.10
C GLU A 157 21.97 -10.39 1.78
N ALA A 158 21.43 -9.42 1.03
CA ALA A 158 20.54 -8.40 1.56
C ALA A 158 19.07 -8.85 1.47
N SER A 159 18.29 -8.52 2.50
CA SER A 159 16.85 -8.74 2.57
C SER A 159 16.18 -7.53 3.21
N GLU A 160 15.09 -7.06 2.60
CA GLU A 160 14.32 -5.91 3.10
C GLU A 160 12.82 -6.25 3.10
N LEU A 161 12.11 -5.93 4.19
CA LEU A 161 10.65 -6.04 4.26
C LEU A 161 9.99 -4.88 3.52
N LEU A 162 8.94 -5.19 2.76
CA LEU A 162 8.23 -4.19 1.96
C LEU A 162 6.88 -3.87 2.60
N SER A 163 6.58 -2.58 2.76
CA SER A 163 5.26 -2.11 3.20
C SER A 163 4.20 -2.16 2.11
N GLY A 164 4.60 -2.22 0.83
CA GLY A 164 3.70 -2.14 -0.30
C GLY A 164 4.40 -2.04 -1.65
N PRO A 165 3.64 -1.86 -2.75
CA PRO A 165 4.19 -1.71 -4.09
C PRO A 165 5.15 -0.53 -4.25
N LEU A 166 4.94 0.61 -3.58
CA LEU A 166 5.84 1.77 -3.68
C LEU A 166 7.20 1.45 -3.05
N ALA A 167 7.23 0.72 -1.93
CA ALA A 167 8.47 0.24 -1.32
C ALA A 167 9.23 -0.72 -2.25
N LEU A 168 8.53 -1.64 -2.94
CA LEU A 168 9.13 -2.50 -3.95
C LEU A 168 9.85 -1.68 -5.03
N LEU A 169 9.16 -0.69 -5.61
CA LEU A 169 9.73 0.16 -6.64
C LEU A 169 10.96 0.94 -6.15
N ASN A 170 10.88 1.50 -4.95
CA ASN A 170 11.98 2.24 -4.36
C ASN A 170 13.23 1.37 -4.21
N ALA A 171 13.06 0.14 -3.69
CA ALA A 171 14.14 -0.82 -3.53
C ALA A 171 14.74 -1.27 -4.88
N VAL A 172 13.89 -1.55 -5.88
CA VAL A 172 14.33 -1.91 -7.25
C VAL A 172 15.10 -0.76 -7.89
N PHE A 173 14.60 0.47 -7.84
CA PHE A 173 15.31 1.61 -8.44
C PHE A 173 16.60 1.96 -7.69
N ALA A 174 16.63 1.84 -6.37
CA ALA A 174 17.86 2.04 -5.60
C ALA A 174 18.93 1.02 -6.01
N SER A 175 18.52 -0.24 -6.18
CA SER A 175 19.35 -1.32 -6.69
C SER A 175 19.88 -1.07 -8.10
N GLY A 176 19.03 -0.62 -9.03
CA GLY A 176 19.43 -0.32 -10.41
C GLY A 176 20.37 0.87 -10.51
N ARG A 177 20.20 1.91 -9.67
CA ARG A 177 21.13 3.05 -9.62
C ARG A 177 22.53 2.66 -9.16
N LYS A 178 22.66 1.76 -8.18
CA LYS A 178 23.96 1.26 -7.72
C LYS A 178 24.69 0.48 -8.82
N GLY A 179 23.95 -0.22 -9.68
CA GLY A 179 24.50 -0.93 -10.84
C GLY A 179 25.04 -0.02 -11.95
N LEU A 180 24.60 1.24 -12.02
CA LEU A 180 25.12 2.24 -12.97
C LEU A 180 26.45 2.85 -12.54
N THR A 181 26.77 2.80 -11.26
CA THR A 181 27.93 3.47 -10.65
C THR A 181 29.12 2.53 -10.41
N MET A 182 28.95 1.24 -10.68
CA MET A 182 30.02 0.21 -10.66
C MET A 182 30.45 -0.10 -12.08
#